data_AF-A0A6P0YD29-F1
#
_entry.id   AF-A0A6P0YD29-F1
#
_cell.length_a   1.000
_cell.length_b   1.000
_cell.length_c   1.000
_cell.angle_alpha   90.00
_cell.angle_beta   90.00
_cell.angle_gamma   90.00
#
_symmetry.space_group_name_H-M   'P 1'
#
loop_
_entity.id
_entity.type
_entity.pdbx_description
1 polymer ?
#
loop_
_entity_poly.entity_id
_entity_poly.type
_entity_poly.pdbx_seq_one_letter_code
_entity_poly.pdbx_strand_id
1 'polypeptide(L)'
;DLTYRDLHDRVSAKVSSQHFMQNPVLVGQGERQVFASNLVKVEHGVNVLSVDSAKNQITINTGIAAGVRKQAKFAIYPMGTRDFGKTTEQLAIAEVIEYGGTDAKCQLERLAERRMVEVGDQAMLLAPAPRLIRQVRLDLAGEALEIIQKALPDNGWVNLAEDNEEDRYIDYLVTLNTQNEYEIRGSQTNATYSNRPLVKVDEPDAGQKLVQRLVHLSKYRSIQELKSSGSPLEPKFKVRWFGKLSDYDPMADGPANKLKPRDVDSFDNPNQPTIKEGEWIFLEIINEYSSSLNVSILDLVPNWKVEQAWPGKEPAVEIPSRHDGGNREVAAFRPTLPEGYQKGIERVKVFATLGSLDLRFLSLPRLDNPIPTLPEGRNFKGFDPLSNVVAAIATEKAGSKDMNAAYSYREWVVKDFTLTIEK
;
A
#
# COMPACT_ATOMS: atom_id res chain seq x y z
N ASP A 1 -25.13 2.95 -8.38
CA ASP A 1 -25.36 3.48 -7.01
C ASP A 1 -24.09 4.10 -6.44
N LEU A 2 -24.21 5.35 -5.97
CA LEU A 2 -23.13 6.16 -5.40
C LEU A 2 -23.12 6.04 -3.87
N THR A 3 -21.95 5.88 -3.24
CA THR A 3 -21.80 5.93 -1.78
C THR A 3 -21.31 7.30 -1.32
N TYR A 4 -21.43 7.59 -0.02
CA TYR A 4 -20.86 8.82 0.56
C TYR A 4 -19.34 8.87 0.38
N ARG A 5 -18.66 7.71 0.33
CA ARG A 5 -17.25 7.61 -0.02
C ARG A 5 -16.98 8.08 -1.44
N ASP A 6 -17.70 7.57 -2.44
CA ASP A 6 -17.46 8.00 -3.83
C ASP A 6 -17.68 9.51 -4.02
N LEU A 7 -18.70 10.06 -3.34
CA LEU A 7 -18.97 11.50 -3.35
C LEU A 7 -17.84 12.28 -2.68
N HIS A 8 -17.39 11.83 -1.51
CA HIS A 8 -16.26 12.42 -0.80
C HIS A 8 -14.99 12.37 -1.63
N ASP A 9 -14.67 11.24 -2.26
CA ASP A 9 -13.50 11.07 -3.12
C ASP A 9 -13.51 12.06 -4.29
N ARG A 10 -14.67 12.23 -4.94
CA ARG A 10 -14.84 13.22 -6.01
C ARG A 10 -14.66 14.66 -5.53
N VAL A 11 -15.28 15.01 -4.39
CA VAL A 11 -15.16 16.35 -3.80
C VAL A 11 -13.72 16.60 -3.37
N SER A 12 -13.08 15.63 -2.74
CA SER A 12 -11.69 15.69 -2.30
C SER A 12 -10.77 15.90 -3.49
N ALA A 13 -10.91 15.14 -4.58
CA ALA A 13 -10.13 15.33 -5.79
C ALA A 13 -10.28 16.75 -6.35
N LYS A 14 -11.52 17.25 -6.42
CA LYS A 14 -11.80 18.61 -6.91
C LYS A 14 -11.21 19.69 -6.00
N VAL A 15 -11.38 19.58 -4.69
CA VAL A 15 -10.82 20.54 -3.72
C VAL A 15 -9.30 20.51 -3.76
N SER A 16 -8.67 19.34 -3.66
CA SER A 16 -7.20 19.23 -3.66
C SER A 16 -6.57 19.73 -4.96
N SER A 17 -7.26 19.64 -6.10
CA SER A 17 -6.78 20.21 -7.37
C SER A 17 -6.72 21.74 -7.41
N GLN A 18 -7.52 22.43 -6.59
CA GLN A 18 -7.61 23.89 -6.55
C GLN A 18 -7.01 24.49 -5.27
N HIS A 19 -7.06 23.72 -4.17
CA HIS A 19 -6.72 24.13 -2.82
C HIS A 19 -5.96 22.97 -2.13
N PHE A 20 -4.69 22.81 -2.49
CA PHE A 20 -3.83 21.72 -2.00
C PHE A 20 -3.78 21.59 -0.47
N MET A 21 -3.94 22.69 0.26
CA MET A 21 -3.92 22.71 1.73
C MET A 21 -5.27 22.39 2.39
N GLN A 22 -6.34 22.18 1.61
CA GLN A 22 -7.66 21.83 2.13
C GLN A 22 -7.96 20.35 1.92
N ASN A 23 -8.25 19.65 3.01
CA ASN A 23 -8.59 18.24 3.01
C ASN A 23 -10.05 18.07 3.47
N PRO A 24 -11.00 17.82 2.55
CA PRO A 24 -12.36 17.50 2.93
C PRO A 24 -12.38 16.27 3.84
N VAL A 25 -13.11 16.36 4.96
CA VAL A 25 -13.25 15.26 5.92
C VAL A 25 -14.53 14.49 5.60
N LEU A 26 -14.45 13.15 5.61
CA LEU A 26 -15.63 12.29 5.66
C LEU A 26 -15.82 11.83 7.11
N VAL A 27 -16.98 12.12 7.67
CA VAL A 27 -17.38 11.64 9.01
C VAL A 27 -18.58 10.72 8.86
N GLY A 28 -18.49 9.50 9.42
CA GLY A 28 -19.58 8.53 9.44
C GLY A 28 -19.46 7.44 8.37
N GLN A 29 -20.57 6.80 8.02
CA GLN A 29 -20.58 5.59 7.19
C GLN A 29 -20.33 5.88 5.71
N GLY A 30 -19.06 5.99 5.29
CA GLY A 30 -18.70 6.21 3.89
C GLY A 30 -19.19 5.13 2.92
N GLU A 31 -19.28 3.88 3.37
CA GLU A 31 -19.80 2.74 2.59
C GLU A 31 -21.32 2.81 2.34
N ARG A 32 -22.03 3.73 3.01
CA ARG A 32 -23.47 3.88 2.87
C ARG A 32 -23.80 4.54 1.53
N GLN A 33 -24.76 3.95 0.81
CA GLN A 33 -25.33 4.55 -0.39
C GLN A 33 -25.94 5.92 -0.05
N VAL A 34 -25.69 6.92 -0.91
CA VAL A 34 -26.21 8.27 -0.70
C VAL A 34 -27.73 8.24 -0.66
N PHE A 35 -28.32 8.79 0.40
CA PHE A 35 -29.77 8.79 0.67
C PHE A 35 -30.43 7.41 0.88
N ALA A 36 -29.67 6.31 0.95
CA ALA A 36 -30.20 4.98 1.23
C ALA A 36 -29.65 4.42 2.55
N SER A 37 -30.16 3.29 3.04
CA SER A 37 -29.69 2.62 4.25
C SER A 37 -28.67 1.50 3.99
N ASN A 38 -28.50 1.12 2.72
CA ASN A 38 -27.65 0.01 2.34
C ASN A 38 -26.17 0.39 2.44
N LEU A 39 -25.37 -0.53 2.97
CA LEU A 39 -23.91 -0.47 2.91
C LEU A 39 -23.45 -1.25 1.69
N VAL A 40 -22.53 -0.67 0.94
CA VAL A 40 -21.93 -1.28 -0.24
C VAL A 40 -20.42 -1.33 -0.03
N LYS A 41 -19.83 -2.50 -0.27
CA LYS A 41 -18.38 -2.68 -0.19
C LYS A 41 -17.70 -1.69 -1.16
N VAL A 42 -16.75 -0.92 -0.64
CA VAL A 42 -15.90 -0.04 -1.44
C VAL A 42 -14.54 -0.71 -1.58
N GLU A 43 -14.07 -0.86 -2.81
CA GLU A 43 -12.68 -1.21 -3.09
C GLU A 43 -11.86 0.08 -3.12
N HIS A 44 -10.70 0.08 -2.46
CA HIS A 44 -9.86 1.28 -2.32
C HIS A 44 -8.91 1.40 -3.51
N GLY A 45 -9.14 2.41 -4.35
CA GLY A 45 -8.22 2.86 -5.40
C GLY A 45 -7.71 4.27 -5.14
N VAL A 46 -6.83 4.75 -6.01
CA VAL A 46 -6.28 6.10 -5.96
C VAL A 46 -7.10 7.05 -6.82
N ASN A 47 -7.42 8.25 -6.34
CA ASN A 47 -8.22 9.21 -7.12
C ASN A 47 -7.38 9.95 -8.18
N VAL A 48 -7.96 10.18 -9.36
CA VAL A 48 -7.47 11.14 -10.36
C VAL A 48 -7.79 12.55 -9.88
N LEU A 49 -6.75 13.34 -9.61
CA LEU A 49 -6.84 14.71 -9.10
C LEU A 49 -7.03 15.75 -10.22
N SER A 50 -6.32 15.58 -11.34
CA SER A 50 -6.39 16.51 -12.48
C SER A 50 -6.14 15.78 -13.80
N VAL A 51 -6.65 16.36 -14.88
CA VAL A 51 -6.50 15.86 -16.25
C VAL A 51 -6.04 17.00 -17.16
N ASP A 52 -4.88 16.83 -17.79
CA ASP A 52 -4.38 17.69 -18.86
C ASP A 52 -4.63 16.99 -20.20
N SER A 53 -5.76 17.30 -20.82
CA SER A 53 -6.16 16.71 -22.10
C SER A 53 -5.24 17.08 -23.26
N ALA A 54 -4.53 18.21 -23.19
CA ALA A 54 -3.64 18.67 -24.26
C ALA A 54 -2.34 17.87 -24.27
N LYS A 55 -1.82 17.50 -23.10
CA LYS A 55 -0.63 16.65 -22.94
C LYS A 55 -0.94 15.17 -22.78
N ASN A 56 -2.23 14.84 -22.68
CA ASN A 56 -2.71 13.49 -22.34
C ASN A 56 -2.07 12.97 -21.04
N GLN A 57 -2.06 13.83 -20.02
CA GLN A 57 -1.48 13.56 -18.70
C GLN A 57 -2.52 13.67 -17.60
N ILE A 58 -2.29 12.95 -16.51
CA ILE A 58 -3.10 13.06 -15.29
C ILE A 58 -2.21 13.20 -14.07
N THR A 59 -2.77 13.73 -13.00
CA THR A 59 -2.19 13.62 -11.65
C THR A 59 -3.07 12.71 -10.81
N ILE A 60 -2.48 11.74 -10.12
CA ILE A 60 -3.16 10.81 -9.22
C ILE A 60 -2.75 11.06 -7.77
N ASN A 61 -3.66 10.75 -6.83
CA ASN A 61 -3.49 10.96 -5.39
C ASN A 61 -2.65 9.84 -4.72
N THR A 62 -1.46 9.61 -5.25
CA THR A 62 -0.47 8.73 -4.63
C THR A 62 0.92 9.14 -5.04
N GLY A 63 1.90 9.00 -4.15
CA GLY A 63 3.29 9.34 -4.42
C GLY A 63 4.28 8.39 -3.75
N ILE A 64 5.51 8.87 -3.54
CA ILE A 64 6.58 8.06 -2.96
C ILE A 64 6.28 7.59 -1.53
N ALA A 65 5.41 8.29 -0.79
CA ALA A 65 4.98 7.87 0.55
C ALA A 65 4.28 6.50 0.54
N ALA A 66 3.64 6.14 -0.57
CA ALA A 66 3.04 4.83 -0.79
C ALA A 66 3.91 3.91 -1.68
N GLY A 67 5.18 4.26 -1.90
CA GLY A 67 6.12 3.49 -2.71
C GLY A 67 6.02 3.72 -4.22
N VAL A 68 5.18 4.64 -4.69
CA VAL A 68 5.00 4.92 -6.11
C VAL A 68 6.19 5.69 -6.66
N ARG A 69 6.68 5.24 -7.81
CA ARG A 69 7.89 5.77 -8.46
C ARG A 69 7.72 5.79 -9.97
N LYS A 70 8.65 6.46 -10.65
CA LYS A 70 8.70 6.51 -12.12
C LYS A 70 8.59 5.11 -12.72
N GLN A 71 7.84 4.99 -13.81
CA GLN A 71 7.52 3.75 -14.54
C GLN A 71 6.56 2.79 -13.83
N ALA A 72 6.05 3.12 -12.64
CA ALA A 72 4.89 2.40 -12.11
C ALA A 72 3.67 2.63 -13.02
N LYS A 73 2.82 1.61 -13.16
CA LYS A 73 1.66 1.64 -14.06
C LYS A 73 0.36 1.44 -13.30
N PHE A 74 -0.65 2.22 -13.67
CA PHE A 74 -1.98 2.17 -13.08
C PHE A 74 -3.03 1.91 -14.17
N ALA A 75 -4.02 1.09 -13.86
CA ALA A 75 -5.25 0.98 -14.65
C ALA A 75 -6.23 2.04 -14.14
N ILE A 76 -6.83 2.79 -15.07
CA ILE A 76 -7.81 3.82 -14.75
C ILE A 76 -9.22 3.28 -14.98
N TYR A 77 -10.10 3.49 -14.01
CA TYR A 77 -11.47 3.04 -13.97
C TYR A 77 -12.43 4.20 -13.68
N PRO A 78 -13.69 4.09 -14.09
CA PRO A 78 -14.71 5.04 -13.70
C PRO A 78 -14.83 5.19 -12.18
N MET A 79 -15.16 6.40 -11.74
CA MET A 79 -15.60 6.63 -10.37
C MET A 79 -16.75 5.67 -9.98
N GLY A 80 -16.64 5.04 -8.81
CA GLY A 80 -17.65 4.11 -8.29
C GLY A 80 -17.52 2.68 -8.79
N THR A 81 -16.45 2.35 -9.53
CA THR A 81 -16.11 0.95 -9.84
C THR A 81 -15.95 0.16 -8.55
N ARG A 82 -16.62 -1.00 -8.50
CA ARG A 82 -16.61 -1.91 -7.34
C ARG A 82 -15.78 -3.16 -7.55
N ASP A 83 -15.47 -3.45 -8.80
CA ASP A 83 -14.73 -4.63 -9.20
C ASP A 83 -13.70 -4.21 -10.25
N PHE A 84 -12.50 -3.92 -9.76
CA PHE A 84 -11.36 -3.60 -10.61
C PHE A 84 -10.90 -4.83 -11.43
N GLY A 85 -11.43 -6.02 -11.11
CA GLY A 85 -11.34 -7.26 -11.87
C GLY A 85 -11.96 -7.19 -13.26
N LYS A 86 -12.68 -6.11 -13.63
CA LYS A 86 -13.31 -6.00 -14.95
C LYS A 86 -12.50 -5.13 -15.90
N THR A 87 -11.56 -5.71 -16.66
CA THR A 87 -10.81 -4.98 -17.72
C THR A 87 -11.71 -4.37 -18.79
N THR A 88 -12.93 -4.88 -18.94
CA THR A 88 -13.95 -4.29 -19.82
C THR A 88 -14.45 -2.93 -19.33
N GLU A 89 -14.21 -2.55 -18.08
CA GLU A 89 -14.55 -1.24 -17.52
C GLU A 89 -13.33 -0.29 -17.48
N GLN A 90 -12.13 -0.79 -17.76
CA GLN A 90 -10.91 0.02 -17.78
C GLN A 90 -10.96 1.08 -18.90
N LEU A 91 -10.64 2.31 -18.53
CA LEU A 91 -10.61 3.49 -19.42
C LEU A 91 -9.25 3.69 -20.07
N ALA A 92 -8.17 3.53 -19.31
CA ALA A 92 -6.80 3.84 -19.75
C ALA A 92 -5.75 3.08 -18.90
N ILE A 93 -4.51 3.16 -19.35
CA ILE A 93 -3.31 2.86 -18.55
C ILE A 93 -2.58 4.18 -18.30
N ALA A 94 -2.08 4.39 -17.09
CA ALA A 94 -1.32 5.57 -16.70
C ALA A 94 0.07 5.15 -16.21
N GLU A 95 1.12 5.65 -16.86
CA GLU A 95 2.51 5.41 -16.44
C GLU A 95 3.07 6.63 -15.72
N VAL A 96 3.62 6.42 -14.52
CA VAL A 96 4.19 7.49 -13.70
C VAL A 96 5.46 8.05 -14.37
N ILE A 97 5.45 9.35 -14.67
CA ILE A 97 6.60 10.06 -15.25
C ILE A 97 7.31 10.93 -14.21
N GLU A 98 6.59 11.39 -13.19
CA GLU A 98 7.07 12.24 -12.09
C GLU A 98 6.26 11.93 -10.83
N TYR A 99 6.87 12.03 -9.65
CA TYR A 99 6.18 11.76 -8.38
C TYR A 99 6.59 12.76 -7.28
N GLY A 100 5.58 13.24 -6.55
CA GLY A 100 5.69 13.94 -5.28
C GLY A 100 5.65 12.98 -4.09
N GLY A 101 5.48 13.51 -2.88
CA GLY A 101 5.27 12.75 -1.66
C GLY A 101 3.94 12.00 -1.67
N THR A 102 2.86 12.71 -2.01
CA THR A 102 1.49 12.20 -1.96
C THR A 102 0.76 12.19 -3.31
N ASP A 103 1.37 12.73 -4.37
CA ASP A 103 0.81 12.74 -5.72
C ASP A 103 1.82 12.27 -6.77
N ALA A 104 1.32 11.91 -7.95
CA ALA A 104 2.15 11.51 -9.07
C ALA A 104 1.54 11.94 -10.40
N LYS A 105 2.39 12.48 -11.28
CA LYS A 105 2.03 12.81 -12.65
C LYS A 105 2.27 11.61 -13.54
N CYS A 106 1.28 11.27 -14.35
CA CYS A 106 1.29 10.11 -15.21
C CYS A 106 1.02 10.49 -16.67
N GLN A 107 1.68 9.78 -17.58
CA GLN A 107 1.35 9.78 -19.00
C GLN A 107 0.23 8.77 -19.25
N LEU A 108 -0.84 9.18 -19.94
CA LEU A 108 -1.94 8.27 -20.29
C LEU A 108 -1.68 7.54 -21.61
N GLU A 109 -2.00 6.26 -21.61
CA GLU A 109 -2.23 5.42 -22.78
C GLU A 109 -3.72 5.10 -22.84
N ARG A 110 -4.42 5.61 -23.86
CA ARG A 110 -5.87 5.48 -23.98
C ARG A 110 -6.23 4.12 -24.56
N LEU A 111 -7.27 3.52 -24.02
CA LEU A 111 -7.90 2.35 -24.63
C LEU A 111 -8.94 2.83 -25.65
N ALA A 112 -8.97 2.19 -26.82
CA ALA A 112 -9.92 2.52 -27.87
C ALA A 112 -11.37 2.36 -27.39
N GLU A 113 -12.28 3.19 -27.92
CA GLU A 113 -13.73 3.13 -27.67
C GLU A 113 -14.14 3.34 -26.19
N ARG A 114 -13.27 3.95 -25.39
CA ARG A 114 -13.58 4.34 -24.00
C ARG A 114 -13.90 5.82 -23.89
N ARG A 115 -14.70 6.18 -22.87
CA ARG A 115 -14.87 7.59 -22.51
C ARG A 115 -13.54 8.18 -22.03
N MET A 116 -13.43 9.50 -22.08
CA MET A 116 -12.26 10.20 -21.55
C MET A 116 -12.16 10.02 -20.03
N VAL A 117 -10.93 10.02 -19.52
CA VAL A 117 -10.64 10.04 -18.08
C VAL A 117 -11.04 11.40 -17.52
N GLU A 118 -11.68 11.39 -16.36
CA GLU A 118 -12.18 12.58 -15.66
C GLU A 118 -11.63 12.66 -14.23
N VAL A 119 -11.69 13.86 -13.64
CA VAL A 119 -11.34 14.06 -12.23
C VAL A 119 -12.30 13.25 -11.34
N GLY A 120 -11.75 12.50 -10.40
CA GLY A 120 -12.47 11.58 -9.53
C GLY A 120 -12.57 10.15 -10.05
N ASP A 121 -12.10 9.87 -11.28
CA ASP A 121 -11.88 8.49 -11.70
C ASP A 121 -10.84 7.79 -10.79
N GLN A 122 -10.87 6.46 -10.74
CA GLN A 122 -10.05 5.66 -9.83
C GLN A 122 -8.89 4.99 -10.56
N ALA A 123 -7.75 4.90 -9.90
CA ALA A 123 -6.52 4.33 -10.41
C ALA A 123 -6.08 3.16 -9.52
N MET A 124 -5.84 2.00 -10.14
CA MET A 124 -5.38 0.79 -9.46
C MET A 124 -3.98 0.41 -9.92
N LEU A 125 -3.07 0.15 -8.99
CA LEU A 125 -1.69 -0.21 -9.30
C LEU A 125 -1.65 -1.57 -10.03
N LEU A 126 -1.25 -1.54 -11.31
CA LEU A 126 -1.06 -2.73 -12.15
C LEU A 126 0.32 -3.33 -11.89
N ALA A 127 1.35 -2.51 -12.06
CA ALA A 127 2.75 -2.90 -11.95
C ALA A 127 3.52 -1.83 -11.17
N PRO A 128 4.39 -2.22 -10.23
CA PRO A 128 5.25 -1.28 -9.55
C PRO A 128 6.35 -0.79 -10.49
N ALA A 129 7.18 0.16 -10.03
CA ALA A 129 8.37 0.54 -10.78
C ALA A 129 9.31 -0.68 -10.96
N PRO A 130 10.07 -0.80 -12.06
CA PRO A 130 10.88 -1.99 -12.36
C PRO A 130 11.80 -2.44 -11.23
N ARG A 131 12.41 -1.48 -10.52
CA ARG A 131 13.22 -1.68 -9.31
C ARG A 131 12.53 -2.35 -8.10
N LEU A 132 11.21 -2.51 -8.15
CA LEU A 132 10.40 -3.16 -7.11
C LEU A 132 9.86 -4.52 -7.58
N ILE A 133 10.06 -4.88 -8.85
CA ILE A 133 9.75 -6.20 -9.39
C ILE A 133 10.79 -7.17 -8.81
N ARG A 134 10.30 -8.26 -8.23
CA ARG A 134 11.14 -9.22 -7.51
C ARG A 134 11.65 -10.30 -8.44
N GLN A 135 12.92 -10.65 -8.28
CA GLN A 135 13.54 -11.72 -9.06
C GLN A 135 13.35 -13.06 -8.36
N VAL A 136 12.88 -14.05 -9.13
CA VAL A 136 12.57 -15.39 -8.66
C VAL A 136 13.49 -16.37 -9.36
N ARG A 137 14.21 -17.20 -8.59
CA ARG A 137 14.92 -18.37 -9.10
C ARG A 137 14.11 -19.64 -8.82
N LEU A 138 14.00 -20.48 -9.83
CA LEU A 138 13.35 -21.79 -9.75
C LEU A 138 14.43 -22.87 -9.66
N ASP A 139 14.58 -23.49 -8.48
CA ASP A 139 15.40 -24.68 -8.29
C ASP A 139 14.46 -25.90 -8.34
N LEU A 140 13.98 -26.14 -9.56
CA LEU A 140 12.94 -27.11 -9.90
C LEU A 140 13.36 -27.86 -11.18
N ALA A 141 12.82 -29.06 -11.38
CA ALA A 141 13.03 -29.83 -12.60
C ALA A 141 11.73 -30.50 -13.07
N GLY A 142 11.67 -30.85 -14.35
CA GLY A 142 10.55 -31.57 -14.96
C GLY A 142 9.23 -30.81 -14.88
N GLU A 143 8.14 -31.54 -14.63
CA GLU A 143 6.77 -31.03 -14.59
C GLU A 143 6.60 -29.85 -13.63
N ALA A 144 7.23 -29.91 -12.46
CA ALA A 144 7.14 -28.85 -11.46
C ALA A 144 7.68 -27.50 -11.98
N LEU A 145 8.72 -27.51 -12.81
CA LEU A 145 9.29 -26.32 -13.43
C LEU A 145 8.37 -25.77 -14.52
N GLU A 146 7.87 -26.65 -15.41
CA GLU A 146 7.01 -26.27 -16.53
C GLU A 146 5.71 -25.61 -16.07
N ILE A 147 5.10 -26.13 -14.99
CA ILE A 147 3.88 -25.57 -14.39
C ILE A 147 4.10 -24.11 -13.97
N ILE A 148 5.22 -23.81 -13.31
CA ILE A 148 5.50 -22.46 -12.82
C ILE A 148 5.88 -21.54 -13.99
N GLN A 149 6.74 -21.99 -14.91
CA GLN A 149 7.15 -21.18 -16.07
C GLN A 149 5.96 -20.75 -16.93
N LYS A 150 4.94 -21.60 -17.05
CA LYS A 150 3.71 -21.26 -17.77
C LYS A 150 2.85 -20.22 -17.04
N ALA A 151 2.85 -20.22 -15.71
CA ALA A 151 2.02 -19.34 -14.89
C ALA A 151 2.69 -17.99 -14.56
N LEU A 152 4.02 -17.91 -14.64
CA LEU A 152 4.80 -16.75 -14.21
C LEU A 152 4.59 -15.47 -15.05
N PRO A 153 4.44 -15.50 -16.38
CA PRO A 153 4.33 -14.29 -17.18
C PRO A 153 3.16 -13.37 -16.77
N ASP A 154 3.25 -12.08 -17.13
CA ASP A 154 2.17 -11.08 -17.05
C ASP A 154 1.57 -10.80 -15.65
N ASN A 155 2.23 -11.21 -14.56
CA ASN A 155 1.77 -10.92 -13.19
C ASN A 155 2.17 -9.50 -12.69
N GLY A 156 3.18 -8.88 -13.32
CA GLY A 156 3.63 -7.50 -13.08
C GLY A 156 4.47 -7.25 -11.82
N TRP A 157 4.61 -8.22 -10.90
CA TRP A 157 5.30 -8.04 -9.61
C TRP A 157 6.53 -8.92 -9.43
N VAL A 158 6.60 -10.05 -10.13
CA VAL A 158 7.72 -10.98 -10.09
C VAL A 158 8.17 -11.37 -11.48
N ASN A 159 9.47 -11.55 -11.67
CA ASN A 159 10.08 -12.03 -12.91
C ASN A 159 11.00 -13.23 -12.61
N LEU A 160 11.22 -14.06 -13.64
CA LEU A 160 12.26 -15.07 -13.57
C LEU A 160 13.62 -14.38 -13.62
N ALA A 161 14.48 -14.71 -12.66
CA ALA A 161 15.88 -14.28 -12.66
C ALA A 161 16.62 -14.83 -13.89
N GLU A 162 17.61 -14.10 -14.39
CA GLU A 162 18.47 -14.63 -15.45
C GLU A 162 19.34 -15.78 -14.89
N ASP A 163 19.67 -16.77 -15.72
CA ASP A 163 20.42 -17.98 -15.28
C ASP A 163 21.78 -17.64 -14.66
N ASN A 164 22.40 -16.54 -15.10
CA ASN A 164 23.70 -16.03 -14.64
C ASN A 164 23.58 -14.93 -13.56
N GLU A 165 22.37 -14.62 -13.09
CA GLU A 165 22.15 -13.57 -12.10
C GLU A 165 22.75 -13.97 -10.75
N GLU A 166 23.49 -13.06 -10.11
CA GLU A 166 24.09 -13.36 -8.81
C GLU A 166 23.03 -13.45 -7.71
N ASP A 167 23.22 -14.34 -6.73
CA ASP A 167 22.25 -14.60 -5.65
C ASP A 167 21.80 -13.33 -4.91
N ARG A 168 22.66 -12.32 -4.81
CA ARG A 168 22.36 -11.01 -4.18
C ARG A 168 21.25 -10.20 -4.87
N TYR A 169 20.94 -10.50 -6.11
CA TYR A 169 19.88 -9.84 -6.89
C TYR A 169 18.59 -10.66 -6.94
N ILE A 170 18.61 -11.89 -6.43
CA ILE A 170 17.44 -12.76 -6.32
C ILE A 170 16.71 -12.38 -5.04
N ASP A 171 15.39 -12.30 -5.06
CA ASP A 171 14.57 -12.09 -3.87
C ASP A 171 14.02 -13.42 -3.32
N TYR A 172 13.56 -14.28 -4.23
CA TYR A 172 12.91 -15.55 -3.90
C TYR A 172 13.56 -16.74 -4.58
N LEU A 173 13.73 -17.81 -3.81
CA LEU A 173 14.08 -19.13 -4.31
C LEU A 173 12.86 -20.05 -4.15
N VAL A 174 12.46 -20.71 -5.23
CA VAL A 174 11.40 -21.72 -5.22
C VAL A 174 12.02 -23.11 -5.34
N THR A 175 11.73 -23.97 -4.36
CA THR A 175 12.22 -25.37 -4.30
C THR A 175 11.07 -26.33 -4.06
N LEU A 176 11.32 -27.64 -4.18
CA LEU A 176 10.42 -28.69 -3.70
C LEU A 176 10.88 -29.25 -2.35
N ASN A 177 9.92 -29.52 -1.47
CA ASN A 177 10.18 -30.31 -0.27
C ASN A 177 10.10 -31.82 -0.53
N THR A 178 10.33 -32.63 0.51
CA THR A 178 10.30 -34.10 0.42
C THR A 178 8.91 -34.68 0.15
N GLN A 179 7.85 -33.86 0.24
CA GLN A 179 6.46 -34.23 0.00
C GLN A 179 5.94 -33.75 -1.37
N ASN A 180 6.85 -33.28 -2.25
CA ASN A 180 6.52 -32.73 -3.56
C ASN A 180 5.61 -31.48 -3.49
N GLU A 181 5.88 -30.62 -2.51
CA GLU A 181 5.23 -29.33 -2.32
C GLU A 181 6.20 -28.19 -2.57
N TYR A 182 5.71 -27.09 -3.14
CA TYR A 182 6.50 -25.90 -3.39
C TYR A 182 6.80 -25.13 -2.10
N GLU A 183 8.06 -24.81 -1.89
CA GLU A 183 8.55 -23.93 -0.83
C GLU A 183 9.09 -22.62 -1.42
N ILE A 184 8.70 -21.49 -0.84
CA ILE A 184 9.27 -20.18 -1.15
C ILE A 184 10.25 -19.82 -0.04
N ARG A 185 11.50 -19.55 -0.40
CA ARG A 185 12.56 -19.15 0.53
C ARG A 185 13.11 -17.79 0.14
N GLY A 186 13.57 -17.02 1.13
CA GLY A 186 14.34 -15.81 0.85
C GLY A 186 15.75 -16.17 0.44
N SER A 187 16.21 -15.78 -0.75
CA SER A 187 17.54 -16.10 -1.27
C SER A 187 18.67 -15.77 -0.28
N GLN A 188 18.60 -14.59 0.37
CA GLN A 188 19.62 -14.07 1.27
C GLN A 188 19.59 -14.66 2.67
N THR A 189 18.42 -15.12 3.11
CA THR A 189 18.21 -15.58 4.49
C THR A 189 18.10 -17.09 4.58
N ASN A 190 17.85 -17.75 3.45
CA ASN A 190 17.38 -19.13 3.33
C ASN A 190 16.17 -19.45 4.24
N ALA A 191 15.49 -18.42 4.74
CA ALA A 191 14.33 -18.58 5.60
C ALA A 191 13.13 -18.95 4.73
N THR A 192 12.48 -20.06 5.07
CA THR A 192 11.21 -20.43 4.46
C THR A 192 10.15 -19.41 4.87
N TYR A 193 9.52 -18.80 3.88
CA TYR A 193 8.36 -17.97 4.10
C TYR A 193 7.20 -18.86 4.54
N SER A 194 6.63 -18.61 5.73
CA SER A 194 5.48 -19.38 6.21
C SER A 194 4.30 -19.23 5.23
N ASN A 195 4.11 -20.22 4.37
CA ASN A 195 3.18 -20.25 3.25
C ASN A 195 2.18 -21.40 3.40
N ARG A 196 1.58 -21.53 4.59
CA ARG A 196 0.66 -22.63 4.91
C ARG A 196 -0.77 -22.28 4.49
N PRO A 197 -1.49 -23.21 3.82
CA PRO A 197 -1.06 -24.57 3.45
C PRO A 197 -0.07 -24.57 2.28
N LEU A 198 0.87 -25.52 2.21
CA LEU A 198 1.79 -25.62 1.08
C LEU A 198 1.05 -26.02 -0.21
N VAL A 199 1.52 -25.57 -1.37
CA VAL A 199 0.96 -25.90 -2.70
C VAL A 199 1.66 -27.16 -3.21
N LYS A 200 0.90 -28.21 -3.54
CA LYS A 200 1.45 -29.42 -4.13
C LYS A 200 1.69 -29.28 -5.62
N VAL A 201 2.61 -30.04 -6.19
CA VAL A 201 2.83 -30.03 -7.65
C VAL A 201 1.61 -30.58 -8.41
N ASP A 202 0.92 -31.56 -7.84
CA ASP A 202 -0.19 -32.28 -8.47
C ASP A 202 -1.57 -31.63 -8.22
N GLU A 203 -1.64 -30.53 -7.46
CA GLU A 203 -2.92 -29.89 -7.21
C GLU A 203 -3.39 -29.05 -8.41
N PRO A 204 -4.70 -28.91 -8.62
CA PRO A 204 -5.23 -28.01 -9.63
C PRO A 204 -4.74 -26.57 -9.41
N ASP A 205 -4.32 -25.94 -10.51
CA ASP A 205 -3.86 -24.55 -10.57
C ASP A 205 -2.65 -24.25 -9.69
N ALA A 206 -1.83 -25.26 -9.37
CA ALA A 206 -0.62 -25.13 -8.55
C ALA A 206 0.26 -23.95 -8.96
N GLY A 207 0.51 -23.82 -10.27
CA GLY A 207 1.30 -22.72 -10.82
C GLY A 207 0.71 -21.34 -10.56
N GLN A 208 -0.59 -21.18 -10.80
CA GLN A 208 -1.27 -19.90 -10.57
C GLN A 208 -1.26 -19.52 -9.08
N LYS A 209 -1.57 -20.47 -8.19
CA LYS A 209 -1.53 -20.24 -6.74
C LYS A 209 -0.15 -19.84 -6.26
N LEU A 210 0.90 -20.52 -6.73
CA LEU A 210 2.27 -20.18 -6.34
C LEU A 210 2.66 -18.78 -6.82
N VAL A 211 2.32 -18.43 -8.07
CA VAL A 211 2.59 -17.09 -8.62
C VAL A 211 1.81 -16.03 -7.84
N GLN A 212 0.54 -16.26 -7.53
CA GLN A 212 -0.27 -15.34 -6.70
C GLN A 212 0.36 -15.13 -5.32
N ARG A 213 0.92 -16.18 -4.69
CA ARG A 213 1.69 -16.05 -3.43
C ARG A 213 2.94 -15.21 -3.59
N LEU A 214 3.73 -15.43 -4.65
CA LEU A 214 4.92 -14.65 -4.94
C LEU A 214 4.57 -13.17 -5.14
N VAL A 215 3.47 -12.87 -5.85
CA VAL A 215 2.93 -11.50 -5.98
C VAL A 215 2.54 -10.93 -4.62
N HIS A 216 1.81 -11.69 -3.80
CA HIS A 216 1.38 -11.27 -2.47
C HIS A 216 2.57 -10.91 -1.58
N LEU A 217 3.56 -11.80 -1.50
CA LEU A 217 4.78 -11.60 -0.72
C LEU A 217 5.56 -10.38 -1.24
N SER A 218 5.61 -10.17 -2.56
CA SER A 218 6.26 -9.02 -3.18
C SER A 218 5.58 -7.70 -2.83
N LYS A 219 4.25 -7.66 -2.82
CA LYS A 219 3.47 -6.49 -2.38
C LYS A 219 3.72 -6.21 -0.90
N TYR A 220 3.61 -7.24 -0.06
CA TYR A 220 3.86 -7.14 1.39
C TYR A 220 5.27 -6.62 1.68
N ARG A 221 6.30 -7.21 1.05
CA ARG A 221 7.70 -6.80 1.20
C ARG A 221 7.94 -5.37 0.73
N SER A 222 7.33 -4.98 -0.38
CA SER A 222 7.44 -3.61 -0.88
C SER A 222 6.91 -2.60 0.14
N ILE A 223 5.80 -2.89 0.83
CA ILE A 223 5.26 -2.08 1.92
C ILE A 223 6.20 -2.12 3.12
N GLN A 224 6.66 -3.31 3.52
CA GLN A 224 7.57 -3.52 4.65
C GLN A 224 8.88 -2.72 4.49
N GLU A 225 9.40 -2.61 3.28
CA GLU A 225 10.65 -1.93 2.95
C GLU A 225 10.49 -0.41 2.77
N LEU A 226 9.25 0.11 2.78
CA LEU A 226 9.02 1.55 2.74
C LEU A 226 9.69 2.24 3.93
N LYS A 227 10.57 3.17 3.58
CA LYS A 227 11.31 4.02 4.50
C LYS A 227 11.41 5.42 3.92
N SER A 228 11.22 6.42 4.75
CA SER A 228 11.61 7.79 4.43
C SER A 228 13.12 7.92 4.62
N SER A 229 13.78 8.70 3.77
CA SER A 229 15.21 8.99 3.93
C SER A 229 15.45 10.47 3.62
N GLY A 230 16.06 11.17 4.57
CA GLY A 230 16.35 12.61 4.43
C GLY A 230 15.13 13.53 4.56
N SER A 231 14.02 13.04 5.14
CA SER A 231 12.83 13.87 5.33
C SER A 231 13.05 14.91 6.44
N PRO A 232 12.75 16.20 6.20
CA PRO A 232 12.78 17.23 7.24
C PRO A 232 11.70 17.02 8.31
N LEU A 233 10.69 16.18 8.04
CA LEU A 233 9.69 15.79 9.03
C LEU A 233 10.26 14.80 10.05
N GLU A 234 11.30 14.06 9.70
CA GLU A 234 11.84 12.96 10.51
C GLU A 234 12.24 13.31 11.96
N PRO A 235 12.92 14.45 12.23
CA PRO A 235 13.21 14.87 13.60
C PRO A 235 12.03 15.56 14.30
N LYS A 236 10.97 15.90 13.57
CA LYS A 236 9.80 16.65 14.08
C LYS A 236 8.57 15.77 14.28
N PHE A 237 8.54 14.60 13.67
CA PHE A 237 7.49 13.62 13.87
C PHE A 237 7.97 12.53 14.82
N LYS A 238 7.46 12.57 16.06
CA LYS A 238 7.84 11.64 17.12
C LYS A 238 6.74 10.61 17.31
N VAL A 239 7.13 9.36 17.35
CA VAL A 239 6.23 8.24 17.60
C VAL A 239 6.90 7.32 18.61
N ARG A 240 6.16 6.85 19.61
CA ARG A 240 6.66 5.87 20.57
C ARG A 240 5.53 5.05 21.16
N TRP A 241 5.86 3.83 21.57
CA TRP A 241 4.99 3.06 22.45
C TRP A 241 4.86 3.80 23.79
N PHE A 242 3.61 4.06 24.17
CA PHE A 242 3.22 4.92 25.28
C PHE A 242 3.00 4.11 26.57
N GLY A 243 2.46 2.89 26.45
CA GLY A 243 2.25 1.95 27.54
C GLY A 243 1.25 0.87 27.16
N LYS A 244 0.85 0.05 28.13
CA LYS A 244 -0.15 -1.00 27.98
C LYS A 244 -1.12 -1.07 29.17
N LEU A 245 -2.28 -1.68 28.97
CA LEU A 245 -3.28 -1.96 30.00
C LEU A 245 -3.98 -3.29 29.67
N SER A 246 -4.31 -4.10 30.68
CA SER A 246 -5.04 -5.35 30.46
C SER A 246 -6.56 -5.16 30.36
N ASP A 247 -7.11 -4.08 30.92
CA ASP A 247 -8.54 -3.89 31.16
C ASP A 247 -9.11 -2.54 30.69
N TYR A 248 -8.41 -1.84 29.79
CA TYR A 248 -8.92 -0.59 29.22
C TYR A 248 -10.25 -0.78 28.46
N ASP A 249 -11.22 0.07 28.75
CA ASP A 249 -12.50 0.16 28.05
C ASP A 249 -12.71 1.60 27.53
N PRO A 250 -12.60 1.83 26.20
CA PRO A 250 -12.83 3.16 25.63
C PRO A 250 -14.19 3.80 25.99
N MET A 251 -15.20 2.99 26.31
CA MET A 251 -16.54 3.47 26.68
C MET A 251 -16.61 3.93 28.14
N ALA A 252 -15.88 3.27 29.05
CA ALA A 252 -15.85 3.60 30.46
C ALA A 252 -14.75 4.62 30.80
N ASP A 253 -13.55 4.43 30.26
CA ASP A 253 -12.35 5.23 30.56
C ASP A 253 -12.24 6.47 29.67
N GLY A 254 -13.00 6.50 28.58
CA GLY A 254 -12.96 7.56 27.58
C GLY A 254 -11.80 7.41 26.58
N PRO A 255 -11.58 8.41 25.70
CA PRO A 255 -10.64 8.28 24.59
C PRO A 255 -9.19 8.24 25.05
N ALA A 256 -8.39 7.39 24.40
CA ALA A 256 -6.98 7.17 24.71
C ALA A 256 -6.12 8.44 24.73
N ASN A 257 -6.50 9.47 23.96
CA ASN A 257 -5.83 10.79 23.97
C ASN A 257 -5.76 11.45 25.35
N LYS A 258 -6.67 11.10 26.27
CA LYS A 258 -6.69 11.64 27.64
C LYS A 258 -5.73 10.92 28.59
N LEU A 259 -5.25 9.73 28.22
CA LEU A 259 -4.31 8.96 29.02
C LEU A 259 -2.98 9.69 29.15
N LYS A 260 -2.43 9.67 30.36
CA LYS A 260 -1.10 10.19 30.73
C LYS A 260 -0.16 9.02 31.04
N PRO A 261 1.17 9.22 31.01
CA PRO A 261 2.12 8.14 31.26
C PRO A 261 1.95 7.41 32.60
N ARG A 262 1.37 8.07 33.60
CA ARG A 262 1.08 7.48 34.92
C ARG A 262 -0.18 6.60 34.94
N ASP A 263 -0.98 6.67 33.89
CA ASP A 263 -2.27 5.99 33.78
C ASP A 263 -2.13 4.65 33.01
N VAL A 264 -0.91 4.28 32.59
CA VAL A 264 -0.62 3.07 31.81
C VAL A 264 0.61 2.34 32.36
N ASP A 265 0.66 1.02 32.18
CA ASP A 265 1.84 0.23 32.53
C ASP A 265 2.95 0.44 31.50
N SER A 266 4.19 0.47 31.99
CA SER A 266 5.37 0.52 31.13
C SER A 266 5.68 -0.85 30.53
N PHE A 267 6.29 -0.85 29.35
CA PHE A 267 6.86 -2.07 28.77
C PHE A 267 8.22 -2.38 29.41
N ASP A 268 8.53 -3.67 29.56
CA ASP A 268 9.87 -4.12 29.98
C ASP A 268 10.95 -3.64 28.99
N ASN A 269 10.65 -3.68 27.70
CA ASN A 269 11.47 -3.11 26.62
C ASN A 269 10.62 -2.23 25.70
N PRO A 270 10.61 -0.90 25.88
CA PRO A 270 9.82 0.02 25.06
C PRO A 270 10.18 0.04 23.57
N ASN A 271 11.38 -0.40 23.18
CA ASN A 271 11.80 -0.42 21.77
C ASN A 271 11.37 -1.70 21.05
N GLN A 272 11.12 -2.78 21.79
CA GLN A 272 10.63 -4.06 21.30
C GLN A 272 9.63 -4.63 22.32
N PRO A 273 8.45 -4.00 22.45
CA PRO A 273 7.48 -4.41 23.46
C PRO A 273 7.01 -5.84 23.22
N THR A 274 6.82 -6.56 24.31
CA THR A 274 6.15 -7.85 24.36
C THR A 274 4.86 -7.70 25.15
N ILE A 275 3.75 -8.20 24.60
CA ILE A 275 2.43 -8.18 25.23
C ILE A 275 1.78 -9.56 25.20
N LYS A 276 0.80 -9.74 26.08
CA LYS A 276 -0.12 -10.87 25.99
C LYS A 276 -1.24 -10.56 24.99
N GLU A 277 -1.71 -11.59 24.32
CA GLU A 277 -2.85 -11.51 23.42
C GLU A 277 -4.05 -10.87 24.14
N GLY A 278 -4.65 -9.85 23.50
CA GLY A 278 -5.80 -9.14 24.04
C GLY A 278 -5.49 -8.03 25.04
N GLU A 279 -4.23 -7.78 25.41
CA GLU A 279 -3.83 -6.54 26.11
C GLU A 279 -4.01 -5.32 25.18
N TRP A 280 -4.37 -4.19 25.78
CA TRP A 280 -4.37 -2.91 25.09
C TRP A 280 -2.98 -2.31 25.09
N ILE A 281 -2.59 -1.76 23.95
CA ILE A 281 -1.36 -0.98 23.80
C ILE A 281 -1.66 0.38 23.22
N PHE A 282 -0.81 1.34 23.56
CA PHE A 282 -0.99 2.72 23.19
C PHE A 282 0.24 3.22 22.44
N LEU A 283 0.03 3.89 21.33
CA LEU A 283 1.07 4.53 20.54
C LEU A 283 0.87 6.04 20.58
N GLU A 284 1.83 6.75 21.14
CA GLU A 284 1.83 8.21 21.19
C GLU A 284 2.49 8.77 19.93
N ILE A 285 1.80 9.73 19.32
CA ILE A 285 2.19 10.41 18.08
C ILE A 285 2.24 11.91 18.37
N ILE A 286 3.37 12.55 18.08
CA ILE A 286 3.58 13.97 18.32
C ILE A 286 4.07 14.65 17.05
N ASN A 287 3.36 15.68 16.64
CA ASN A 287 3.72 16.57 15.55
C ASN A 287 4.42 17.83 16.08
N GLU A 288 5.75 17.89 16.02
CA GLU A 288 6.53 19.10 16.30
C GLU A 288 6.86 19.90 15.04
N TYR A 289 6.23 19.57 13.92
CA TYR A 289 6.36 20.34 12.69
C TYR A 289 5.50 21.60 12.74
N SER A 290 5.78 22.55 11.85
CA SER A 290 5.09 23.84 11.77
C SER A 290 3.73 23.77 11.05
N SER A 291 3.36 22.61 10.56
CA SER A 291 2.12 22.39 9.81
C SER A 291 1.46 21.10 10.29
N SER A 292 0.14 21.01 10.13
CA SER A 292 -0.58 19.78 10.37
C SER A 292 -0.04 18.63 9.51
N LEU A 293 -0.15 17.41 10.03
CA LEU A 293 0.24 16.19 9.32
C LEU A 293 -0.94 15.22 9.27
N ASN A 294 -1.19 14.64 8.11
CA ASN A 294 -2.13 13.55 7.94
C ASN A 294 -1.43 12.25 8.36
N VAL A 295 -1.99 11.54 9.33
CA VAL A 295 -1.37 10.35 9.92
C VAL A 295 -2.26 9.12 9.73
N SER A 296 -1.63 8.04 9.25
CA SER A 296 -2.21 6.71 9.12
C SER A 296 -1.23 5.66 9.64
N ILE A 297 -1.77 4.59 10.23
CA ILE A 297 -0.96 3.48 10.76
C ILE A 297 -1.34 2.22 10.01
N LEU A 298 -0.34 1.63 9.35
CA LEU A 298 -0.46 0.29 8.76
C LEU A 298 0.09 -0.75 9.73
N ASP A 299 -0.64 -1.84 9.88
CA ASP A 299 -0.19 -3.03 10.58
C ASP A 299 0.10 -4.15 9.56
N LEU A 300 1.27 -4.76 9.73
CA LEU A 300 1.79 -5.85 8.94
C LEU A 300 1.85 -7.09 9.84
N VAL A 301 0.86 -7.96 9.66
CA VAL A 301 0.54 -9.08 10.55
C VAL A 301 1.36 -10.33 10.16
N PRO A 302 1.74 -11.22 11.10
CA PRO A 302 2.50 -12.45 10.83
C PRO A 302 1.92 -13.42 9.78
N ASN A 303 0.66 -13.24 9.37
CA ASN A 303 -0.01 -14.04 8.34
C ASN A 303 -0.04 -13.35 6.97
N TRP A 304 0.83 -12.36 6.76
CA TRP A 304 1.00 -11.58 5.52
C TRP A 304 -0.15 -10.64 5.17
N LYS A 305 -1.06 -10.40 6.12
CA LYS A 305 -2.08 -9.36 5.99
C LYS A 305 -1.44 -7.98 6.18
N VAL A 306 -1.91 -7.01 5.40
CA VAL A 306 -1.64 -5.58 5.62
C VAL A 306 -2.97 -4.87 5.76
N GLU A 307 -3.14 -4.11 6.83
CA GLU A 307 -4.33 -3.28 6.99
C GLU A 307 -4.01 -1.95 7.64
N GLN A 308 -4.90 -0.97 7.45
CA GLN A 308 -4.85 0.26 8.22
C GLN A 308 -5.42 0.00 9.62
N ALA A 309 -4.56 -0.10 10.62
CA ALA A 309 -4.95 -0.31 12.02
C ALA A 309 -5.52 0.96 12.65
N TRP A 310 -5.04 2.14 12.25
CA TRP A 310 -5.55 3.42 12.74
C TRP A 310 -5.56 4.47 11.62
N PRO A 311 -6.67 5.25 11.49
CA PRO A 311 -7.92 5.20 12.27
C PRO A 311 -8.91 4.11 11.79
N GLY A 312 -8.41 2.95 11.35
CA GLY A 312 -9.24 1.83 10.92
C GLY A 312 -9.84 2.08 9.54
N LYS A 313 -11.17 2.19 9.47
CA LYS A 313 -11.91 2.40 8.22
C LYS A 313 -12.02 3.86 7.78
N GLU A 314 -11.48 4.80 8.56
CA GLU A 314 -11.51 6.22 8.21
C GLU A 314 -10.26 6.65 7.42
N PRO A 315 -10.30 7.79 6.69
CA PRO A 315 -9.09 8.41 6.14
C PRO A 315 -8.09 8.78 7.23
N ALA A 316 -6.86 9.13 6.83
CA ALA A 316 -5.83 9.63 7.73
C ALA A 316 -6.35 10.74 8.67
N VAL A 317 -5.88 10.73 9.93
CA VAL A 317 -6.23 11.76 10.92
C VAL A 317 -5.27 12.92 10.79
N GLU A 318 -5.80 14.15 10.74
CA GLU A 318 -4.98 15.35 10.80
C GLU A 318 -4.54 15.62 12.24
N ILE A 319 -3.23 15.56 12.50
CA ILE A 319 -2.63 15.98 13.77
C ILE A 319 -2.13 17.43 13.60
N PRO A 320 -2.71 18.41 14.32
CA PRO A 320 -2.34 19.81 14.17
C PRO A 320 -0.89 20.10 14.55
N SER A 321 -0.41 21.28 14.14
CA SER A 321 0.93 21.72 14.52
C SER A 321 0.98 22.09 16.00
N ARG A 322 2.19 22.19 16.56
CA ARG A 322 2.40 22.70 17.92
C ARG A 322 1.82 24.10 18.13
N HIS A 323 1.70 24.91 17.08
CA HIS A 323 1.19 26.27 17.16
C HIS A 323 -0.34 26.33 17.28
N ASP A 324 -1.05 25.25 16.92
CA ASP A 324 -2.51 25.21 16.84
C ASP A 324 -3.18 24.66 18.12
N GLY A 325 -2.42 24.49 19.21
CA GLY A 325 -2.96 24.18 20.53
C GLY A 325 -3.19 22.68 20.84
N GLY A 326 -2.85 21.78 19.92
CA GLY A 326 -2.86 20.34 20.16
C GLY A 326 -2.05 19.60 19.09
N ASN A 327 -0.94 18.98 19.49
CA ASN A 327 -0.01 18.35 18.56
C ASN A 327 0.32 16.90 18.92
N ARG A 328 -0.52 16.30 19.76
CA ARG A 328 -0.34 14.97 20.32
C ARG A 328 -1.62 14.18 20.12
N GLU A 329 -1.44 12.94 19.67
CA GLU A 329 -2.48 11.94 19.51
C GLU A 329 -2.00 10.61 20.14
N VAL A 330 -2.92 9.79 20.62
CA VAL A 330 -2.68 8.47 21.18
C VAL A 330 -3.61 7.48 20.51
N ALA A 331 -3.03 6.63 19.67
CA ALA A 331 -3.76 5.51 19.07
C ALA A 331 -3.76 4.33 20.05
N ALA A 332 -4.94 3.74 20.27
CA ALA A 332 -5.10 2.54 21.08
C ALA A 332 -5.34 1.32 20.18
N PHE A 333 -4.65 0.22 20.48
CA PHE A 333 -4.76 -1.04 19.75
C PHE A 333 -5.00 -2.18 20.72
N ARG A 334 -5.69 -3.21 20.24
CA ARG A 334 -5.85 -4.47 20.95
C ARG A 334 -5.44 -5.63 20.05
N PRO A 335 -4.13 -5.90 19.94
CA PRO A 335 -3.60 -6.87 19.00
C PRO A 335 -4.00 -8.30 19.37
N THR A 336 -4.13 -9.15 18.35
CA THR A 336 -4.53 -10.56 18.50
C THR A 336 -3.67 -11.44 17.62
N LEU A 337 -3.35 -12.65 18.08
CA LEU A 337 -2.61 -13.59 17.27
C LEU A 337 -3.51 -14.21 16.21
N PRO A 338 -3.02 -14.42 14.97
CA PRO A 338 -3.74 -15.23 14.02
C PRO A 338 -3.98 -16.64 14.56
N GLU A 339 -5.08 -17.26 14.15
CA GLU A 339 -5.41 -18.63 14.53
C GLU A 339 -4.23 -19.59 14.27
N GLY A 340 -3.92 -20.42 15.27
CA GLY A 340 -2.80 -21.37 15.23
C GLY A 340 -1.45 -20.83 15.70
N TYR A 341 -1.31 -19.51 15.94
CA TYR A 341 -0.06 -18.94 16.44
C TYR A 341 0.00 -18.96 17.98
N GLN A 342 1.18 -19.23 18.53
CA GLN A 342 1.47 -19.10 19.97
C GLN A 342 2.27 -17.83 20.28
N LYS A 343 2.97 -17.33 19.27
CA LYS A 343 3.78 -16.13 19.30
C LYS A 343 3.81 -15.53 17.90
N GLY A 344 3.79 -14.20 17.82
CA GLY A 344 3.79 -13.44 16.57
C GLY A 344 4.58 -12.15 16.72
N ILE A 345 5.21 -11.71 15.63
CA ILE A 345 5.85 -10.39 15.55
C ILE A 345 5.07 -9.57 14.53
N GLU A 346 4.37 -8.57 15.02
CA GLU A 346 3.71 -7.56 14.19
C GLU A 346 4.66 -6.42 13.89
N ARG A 347 4.46 -5.79 12.73
CA ARG A 347 5.20 -4.60 12.34
C ARG A 347 4.23 -3.46 12.06
N VAL A 348 4.42 -2.37 12.79
CA VAL A 348 3.59 -1.19 12.73
C VAL A 348 4.33 -0.08 12.00
N LYS A 349 3.75 0.40 10.91
CA LYS A 349 4.27 1.54 10.14
C LYS A 349 3.37 2.76 10.31
N VAL A 350 3.93 3.80 10.91
CA VAL A 350 3.24 5.08 11.11
C VAL A 350 3.68 6.06 10.04
N PHE A 351 2.77 6.41 9.14
CA PHE A 351 2.98 7.36 8.07
C PHE A 351 2.46 8.73 8.49
N ALA A 352 3.22 9.78 8.18
CA ALA A 352 2.77 11.15 8.28
C ALA A 352 3.06 11.91 6.98
N THR A 353 2.08 12.61 6.43
CA THR A 353 2.17 13.31 5.15
C THR A 353 1.60 14.74 5.23
N LEU A 354 2.13 15.66 4.43
CA LEU A 354 1.57 17.02 4.29
C LEU A 354 0.26 17.01 3.48
N GLY A 355 0.22 16.27 2.38
CA GLY A 355 -0.99 16.04 1.60
C GLY A 355 -1.84 14.91 2.17
N SER A 356 -3.12 14.88 1.82
CA SER A 356 -3.99 13.71 2.07
C SER A 356 -3.51 12.52 1.25
N LEU A 357 -3.45 11.34 1.86
CA LEU A 357 -3.09 10.09 1.21
C LEU A 357 -3.93 8.96 1.83
N ASP A 358 -4.71 8.27 1.00
CA ASP A 358 -5.39 7.04 1.45
C ASP A 358 -4.40 5.88 1.28
N LEU A 359 -3.97 5.26 2.37
CA LEU A 359 -3.07 4.09 2.31
C LEU A 359 -3.82 2.77 2.23
N ARG A 360 -5.15 2.76 2.29
CA ARG A 360 -5.94 1.52 2.28
C ARG A 360 -5.87 0.77 0.95
N PHE A 361 -5.49 1.42 -0.15
CA PHE A 361 -5.20 0.72 -1.42
C PHE A 361 -3.97 -0.20 -1.33
N LEU A 362 -3.12 -0.03 -0.30
CA LEU A 362 -2.00 -0.94 -0.01
C LEU A 362 -2.43 -2.14 0.85
N SER A 363 -3.70 -2.22 1.26
CA SER A 363 -4.17 -3.32 2.10
C SER A 363 -4.05 -4.65 1.35
N LEU A 364 -3.61 -5.67 2.08
CA LEU A 364 -3.53 -7.03 1.59
C LEU A 364 -4.33 -7.93 2.52
N PRO A 365 -5.10 -8.89 1.99
CA PRO A 365 -5.74 -9.88 2.83
C PRO A 365 -4.69 -10.82 3.45
N ARG A 366 -5.12 -11.80 4.24
CA ARG A 366 -4.23 -12.90 4.64
C ARG A 366 -3.68 -13.59 3.39
N LEU A 367 -2.49 -14.19 3.48
CA LEU A 367 -1.98 -15.03 2.40
C LEU A 367 -3.03 -16.08 2.00
N ASP A 368 -3.12 -16.40 0.71
CA ASP A 368 -4.08 -17.32 0.09
C ASP A 368 -5.55 -16.88 0.05
N ASN A 369 -5.89 -15.77 0.69
CA ASN A 369 -7.15 -15.11 0.40
C ASN A 369 -7.01 -14.32 -0.90
N PRO A 370 -8.08 -14.24 -1.72
CA PRO A 370 -8.04 -13.46 -2.94
C PRO A 370 -7.73 -12.00 -2.62
N ILE A 371 -6.61 -11.51 -3.14
CA ILE A 371 -6.39 -10.07 -3.27
C ILE A 371 -7.52 -9.57 -4.17
N PRO A 372 -8.22 -8.47 -3.86
CA PRO A 372 -9.11 -7.82 -4.82
C PRO A 372 -8.31 -7.55 -6.10
N THR A 373 -8.47 -8.43 -7.09
CA THR A 373 -7.58 -8.53 -8.23
C THR A 373 -8.07 -7.62 -9.34
N LEU A 374 -7.12 -7.01 -10.03
CA LEU A 374 -7.23 -6.75 -11.46
C LEU A 374 -7.20 -8.12 -12.15
N PRO A 375 -8.03 -8.38 -13.17
CA PRO A 375 -8.13 -9.73 -13.72
C PRO A 375 -6.85 -10.15 -14.43
N GLU A 376 -6.67 -11.46 -14.53
CA GLU A 376 -5.66 -12.09 -15.37
C GLU A 376 -5.85 -11.69 -16.85
N GLY A 377 -4.75 -11.29 -17.49
CA GLY A 377 -4.55 -11.42 -18.93
C GLY A 377 -5.50 -10.66 -19.87
N ARG A 378 -5.14 -9.40 -20.18
CA ARG A 378 -5.01 -9.09 -21.61
C ARG A 378 -3.56 -9.34 -21.98
N ASN A 379 -3.36 -10.20 -22.98
CA ASN A 379 -2.12 -10.29 -23.75
C ASN A 379 -1.55 -8.88 -23.92
N PHE A 380 -0.44 -8.58 -23.24
CA PHE A 380 0.38 -7.40 -23.55
C PHE A 380 1.11 -7.64 -24.88
N LYS A 381 0.34 -7.85 -25.96
CA LYS A 381 0.85 -7.87 -27.33
C LYS A 381 1.16 -6.43 -27.72
N GLY A 382 2.44 -6.09 -27.72
CA GLY A 382 2.91 -4.86 -28.37
C GLY A 382 3.93 -4.06 -27.58
N PHE A 383 4.98 -4.68 -27.03
CA PHE A 383 6.20 -3.94 -26.74
C PHE A 383 7.00 -3.77 -28.04
N ASP A 384 6.51 -2.90 -28.92
CA ASP A 384 7.16 -2.54 -30.19
C ASP A 384 8.20 -1.40 -29.95
N PRO A 385 9.25 -1.26 -30.79
CA PRO A 385 10.45 -0.41 -30.61
C PRO A 385 10.24 1.09 -30.36
N LEU A 386 9.00 1.57 -30.34
CA LEU A 386 8.64 2.94 -29.97
C LEU A 386 9.03 3.29 -28.54
N SER A 387 9.15 2.31 -27.64
CA SER A 387 9.73 2.49 -26.28
C SER A 387 11.16 3.06 -26.33
N ASN A 388 11.94 2.67 -27.35
CA ASN A 388 13.31 3.18 -27.55
C ASN A 388 13.31 4.57 -28.20
N VAL A 389 12.26 4.93 -28.94
CA VAL A 389 12.10 6.27 -29.54
C VAL A 389 11.58 7.28 -28.51
N VAL A 390 10.69 6.88 -27.60
CA VAL A 390 10.24 7.73 -26.47
C VAL A 390 11.37 7.95 -25.46
N ALA A 391 12.25 6.95 -25.26
CA ALA A 391 13.49 7.13 -24.49
C ALA A 391 14.47 8.12 -25.16
N ALA A 392 14.46 8.23 -26.49
CA ALA A 392 15.33 9.13 -27.26
C ALA A 392 14.77 10.57 -27.41
N ILE A 393 13.45 10.77 -27.27
CA ILE A 393 12.80 12.09 -27.35
C ILE A 393 12.75 12.78 -25.98
N ALA A 394 12.95 12.04 -24.87
CA ALA A 394 12.99 12.59 -23.51
C ALA A 394 14.23 13.48 -23.21
N THR A 395 15.09 13.76 -24.19
CA THR A 395 16.26 14.65 -24.06
C THR A 395 16.01 16.11 -24.46
N GLU A 396 14.79 16.54 -24.76
CA GLU A 396 14.49 17.97 -24.95
C GLU A 396 13.72 18.60 -23.77
N LYS A 397 14.41 19.51 -23.08
CA LYS A 397 13.82 20.46 -22.13
C LYS A 397 12.77 21.32 -22.85
N ALA A 398 11.50 21.15 -22.48
CA ALA A 398 10.50 22.19 -22.63
C ALA A 398 10.08 22.69 -21.25
N GLY A 399 10.49 23.92 -20.93
CA GLY A 399 10.05 24.61 -19.73
C GLY A 399 8.57 24.99 -19.83
N SER A 400 7.77 24.51 -18.89
CA SER A 400 6.57 25.22 -18.44
C SER A 400 6.69 25.43 -16.94
N LYS A 401 6.56 26.69 -16.50
CA LYS A 401 6.52 27.09 -15.10
C LYS A 401 5.24 26.55 -14.47
N ASP A 402 5.33 25.39 -13.81
CA ASP A 402 4.54 25.05 -12.64
C ASP A 402 5.56 24.64 -11.57
N MET A 403 5.73 25.47 -10.55
CA MET A 403 6.72 25.25 -9.49
C MET A 403 6.29 24.12 -8.56
N ASN A 404 6.46 22.86 -8.97
CA ASN A 404 6.56 21.76 -8.02
C ASN A 404 8.04 21.58 -7.67
N ALA A 405 8.39 21.92 -6.43
CA ALA A 405 9.74 21.77 -5.94
C ALA A 405 10.15 20.30 -5.97
N ALA A 406 11.34 20.02 -6.51
CA ALA A 406 11.95 18.72 -6.77
C ALA A 406 12.29 17.88 -5.52
N TYR A 407 11.46 17.91 -4.48
CA TYR A 407 11.79 17.36 -3.17
C TYR A 407 10.65 16.52 -2.58
N SER A 408 10.25 15.46 -3.28
CA SER A 408 9.24 14.48 -2.82
C SER A 408 9.56 13.84 -1.46
N TYR A 409 10.82 13.89 -1.00
CA TYR A 409 11.20 13.46 0.34
C TYR A 409 10.77 14.42 1.46
N ARG A 410 10.34 15.66 1.14
CA ARG A 410 9.99 16.68 2.13
C ARG A 410 8.59 16.58 2.70
N GLU A 411 7.73 15.84 2.01
CA GLU A 411 6.28 15.87 2.22
C GLU A 411 5.77 14.70 3.05
N TRP A 412 6.66 13.79 3.47
CA TRP A 412 6.26 12.61 4.21
C TRP A 412 7.39 12.05 5.09
N VAL A 413 7.00 11.25 6.07
CA VAL A 413 7.88 10.44 6.92
C VAL A 413 7.16 9.15 7.27
N VAL A 414 7.91 8.06 7.42
CA VAL A 414 7.40 6.82 8.02
C VAL A 414 8.30 6.38 9.16
N LYS A 415 7.70 5.96 10.27
CA LYS A 415 8.38 5.31 11.40
C LYS A 415 7.94 3.85 11.48
N ASP A 416 8.88 2.96 11.74
CA ASP A 416 8.69 1.51 11.75
C ASP A 416 8.93 0.98 13.18
N PHE A 417 7.98 0.21 13.69
CA PHE A 417 8.02 -0.39 15.02
C PHE A 417 7.69 -1.87 14.94
N THR A 418 8.21 -2.64 15.89
CA THR A 418 7.87 -4.05 16.07
C THR A 418 7.15 -4.26 17.38
N LEU A 419 6.22 -5.21 17.40
CA LEU A 419 5.51 -5.65 18.59
C LEU A 419 5.54 -7.18 18.63
N THR A 420 5.92 -7.75 19.77
CA THR A 420 5.80 -9.20 20.00
C THR A 420 4.52 -9.49 20.77
N ILE A 421 3.72 -10.42 20.28
CA ILE A 421 2.50 -10.88 20.94
C ILE A 421 2.69 -12.35 21.32
N GLU A 422 2.37 -12.70 22.54
CA GLU A 422 2.41 -14.05 23.09
C GLU A 422 1.04 -14.40 23.69
N LYS A 423 0.69 -15.68 23.70
CA LYS A 423 -0.56 -16.15 24.30
C LYS A 423 -0.62 -16.04 25.81
#